data_AF-A0A519TY84-F1
#
_entry.id   AF-A0A519TY84-F1
#
_cell.length_a   1.000
_cell.length_b   1.000
_cell.length_c   1.000
_cell.angle_alpha   90.00
_cell.angle_beta   90.00
_cell.angle_gamma   90.00
#
_symmetry.space_group_name_H-M   'P 1'
#
loop_
_entity.id
_entity.type
_entity.pdbx_description
1 polymer ?
#
loop_
_entity_poly.entity_id
_entity_poly.type
_entity_poly.pdbx_seq_one_letter_code
_entity_poly.pdbx_strand_id
1 'polypeptide(L)'
;MLNNKLSREDRLRLSVEEVAFFELKDLARRKKISLIRELNSLLQTTKSHEIRDGVAKILYCIGDQSSLKSFINAIKSPFSKNHRGYLVLCCEAFDCSAFLLFFIELVLSENYYTTSNVMLVIKEMKGRFKKNQYEKAIDKLSLFLNNNKNDEREDIIRDLLDFLVEKQQTFLKNG
;
A
#
# COMPACT_ATOMS: atom_id res chain seq x y z
N MET A 1 -16.33 -15.78 20.79
CA MET A 1 -16.69 -15.36 19.42
C MET A 1 -17.59 -14.13 19.52
N LEU A 2 -17.07 -12.93 19.27
CA LEU A 2 -17.85 -11.69 19.36
C LEU A 2 -18.60 -11.44 18.04
N ASN A 3 -19.93 -11.34 18.17
CA ASN A 3 -20.86 -11.15 17.06
C ASN A 3 -20.77 -9.69 16.58
N ASN A 4 -20.10 -9.47 15.45
CA ASN A 4 -19.68 -8.15 14.95
C ASN A 4 -20.77 -7.45 14.10
N LYS A 5 -22.05 -7.63 14.42
CA LYS A 5 -23.15 -6.92 13.76
C LYS A 5 -23.50 -5.69 14.59
N LEU A 6 -23.25 -4.49 14.02
CA LEU A 6 -23.75 -3.23 14.58
C LEU A 6 -25.27 -3.27 14.68
N SER A 7 -25.79 -2.91 15.85
CA SER A 7 -27.23 -2.80 16.06
C SER A 7 -27.82 -1.65 15.24
N ARG A 8 -29.15 -1.66 15.06
CA ARG A 8 -29.85 -0.59 14.33
C ARG A 8 -29.69 0.78 15.02
N GLU A 9 -29.54 0.79 16.34
CA GLU A 9 -29.34 2.00 17.13
C GLU A 9 -27.92 2.55 16.99
N ASP A 10 -26.91 1.67 16.88
CA ASP A 10 -25.52 2.10 16.65
C ASP A 10 -25.37 2.75 15.27
N ARG A 11 -26.07 2.24 14.25
CA ARG A 11 -26.05 2.77 12.87
C ARG A 11 -26.63 4.17 12.75
N LEU A 12 -27.55 4.57 13.64
CA LEU A 12 -28.16 5.90 13.64
C LEU A 12 -27.22 6.99 14.21
N ARG A 13 -26.13 6.59 14.87
CA ARG A 13 -25.12 7.50 15.44
C ARG A 13 -23.89 7.67 14.56
N LEU A 14 -23.79 6.86 13.50
CA LEU A 14 -22.68 6.87 12.57
C LEU A 14 -22.95 7.84 11.42
N SER A 15 -21.88 8.44 10.89
CA SER A 15 -21.96 9.18 9.64
C SER A 15 -22.36 8.24 8.50
N VAL A 16 -22.87 8.81 7.40
CA VAL A 16 -23.23 8.02 6.21
C VAL A 16 -22.03 7.23 5.69
N GLU A 17 -20.84 7.83 5.76
CA GLU A 17 -19.56 7.23 5.37
C GLU A 17 -19.17 6.05 6.26
N GLU A 18 -19.43 6.15 7.57
CA GLU A 18 -19.17 5.08 8.53
C GLU A 18 -20.14 3.91 8.36
N VAL A 19 -21.43 4.17 8.12
CA VAL A 19 -22.41 3.12 7.81
C VAL A 19 -22.04 2.41 6.51
N ALA A 20 -21.69 3.17 5.46
CA ALA A 20 -21.23 2.61 4.19
C ALA A 20 -19.98 1.75 4.38
N PHE A 21 -19.02 2.19 5.19
CA PHE A 21 -17.82 1.43 5.51
C PHE A 21 -18.14 0.09 6.18
N PHE A 22 -19.04 0.05 7.17
CA PHE A 22 -19.41 -1.20 7.84
C PHE A 22 -20.17 -2.16 6.93
N GLU A 23 -21.07 -1.66 6.09
CA GLU A 23 -21.78 -2.47 5.09
C GLU A 23 -20.80 -3.05 4.06
N LEU A 24 -19.86 -2.25 3.57
CA LEU A 24 -18.82 -2.71 2.65
C LEU A 24 -17.90 -3.75 3.29
N LYS A 25 -17.54 -3.57 4.57
CA LYS A 25 -16.74 -4.55 5.33
C LYS A 25 -17.50 -5.85 5.58
N ASP A 26 -18.81 -5.79 5.81
CA ASP A 26 -19.65 -6.99 5.95
C ASP A 26 -19.85 -7.71 4.61
N LEU A 27 -20.08 -6.98 3.52
CA LEU A 27 -20.12 -7.51 2.16
C LEU A 27 -18.78 -8.17 1.76
N ALA A 28 -17.67 -7.54 2.11
CA ALA A 28 -16.33 -8.07 1.93
C ALA A 28 -16.11 -9.37 2.71
N ARG A 29 -16.54 -9.42 3.98
CA ARG A 29 -16.49 -10.62 4.83
C ARG A 29 -17.33 -11.77 4.27
N ARG A 30 -18.44 -11.48 3.60
CA ARG A 30 -19.30 -12.47 2.94
C ARG A 30 -18.71 -13.01 1.62
N LYS A 31 -17.50 -12.60 1.23
CA LYS A 31 -16.66 -13.11 0.13
C LYS A 31 -17.44 -13.62 -1.10
N LYS A 32 -18.23 -12.74 -1.74
CA LYS A 32 -18.60 -12.99 -3.14
C LYS A 32 -17.35 -12.74 -3.99
N ILE A 33 -16.63 -13.81 -4.35
CA ILE A 33 -15.46 -13.79 -5.24
C ILE A 33 -15.71 -12.95 -6.51
N SER A 34 -16.95 -12.95 -7.00
CA SER A 34 -17.39 -12.11 -8.14
C SER A 34 -17.19 -10.61 -7.89
N LEU A 35 -17.51 -10.11 -6.70
CA LEU A 35 -17.37 -8.70 -6.32
C LEU A 35 -15.88 -8.30 -6.28
N ILE A 36 -15.01 -9.13 -5.70
CA ILE A 36 -13.56 -8.86 -5.68
C ILE A 36 -13.02 -8.75 -7.10
N ARG A 37 -13.44 -9.63 -8.01
CA ARG A 37 -13.02 -9.60 -9.42
C ARG A 37 -13.51 -8.33 -10.13
N GLU A 38 -14.76 -7.94 -9.92
CA GLU A 38 -15.34 -6.73 -10.52
C GLU A 38 -14.66 -5.46 -10.01
N LEU A 39 -14.43 -5.36 -8.70
CA LEU A 39 -13.70 -4.24 -8.09
C LEU A 39 -12.25 -4.18 -8.59
N ASN A 40 -11.56 -5.32 -8.68
CA ASN A 40 -10.20 -5.38 -9.23
C ASN A 40 -10.15 -4.93 -10.70
N SER A 41 -11.16 -5.27 -11.50
CA SER A 41 -11.29 -4.78 -12.86
C SER A 41 -11.49 -3.26 -12.87
N LEU A 42 -12.44 -2.77 -12.08
CA LEU A 42 -12.78 -1.34 -12.02
C LEU A 42 -11.61 -0.48 -11.55
N LEU A 43 -10.84 -0.96 -10.56
CA LEU A 43 -9.63 -0.30 -10.06
C LEU A 43 -8.63 -0.02 -11.19
N GLN A 44 -8.47 -0.97 -12.11
CA GLN A 44 -7.50 -0.90 -13.19
C GLN A 44 -7.99 -0.11 -14.40
N THR A 45 -9.31 -0.13 -14.68
CA THR A 45 -9.87 0.44 -15.91
C THR A 45 -10.47 1.83 -15.75
N THR A 46 -10.83 2.24 -14.54
CA THR A 46 -11.45 3.56 -14.32
C THR A 46 -10.47 4.70 -14.61
N LYS A 47 -10.98 5.77 -15.24
CA LYS A 47 -10.25 7.03 -15.44
C LYS A 47 -10.53 8.06 -14.34
N SER A 48 -11.61 7.91 -13.57
CA SER A 48 -11.93 8.78 -12.43
C SER A 48 -11.11 8.34 -11.21
N HIS A 49 -10.43 9.31 -10.59
CA HIS A 49 -9.64 9.05 -9.40
C HIS A 49 -10.55 8.83 -8.18
N GLU A 50 -11.69 9.50 -8.10
CA GLU A 50 -12.69 9.35 -7.04
C GLU A 50 -13.25 7.93 -7.00
N ILE A 51 -13.63 7.39 -8.16
CA ILE A 51 -14.07 5.99 -8.27
C ILE A 51 -12.93 5.05 -7.89
N ARG A 52 -11.71 5.34 -8.34
CA ARG A 52 -10.55 4.49 -8.07
C ARG A 52 -10.25 4.42 -6.58
N ASP A 53 -10.25 5.56 -5.90
CA ASP A 53 -9.97 5.68 -4.47
C ASP A 53 -11.09 5.03 -3.65
N GLY A 54 -12.36 5.21 -4.05
CA GLY A 54 -13.48 4.49 -3.45
C GLY A 54 -13.33 2.97 -3.56
N VAL A 55 -12.98 2.46 -4.74
CA VAL A 55 -12.73 1.03 -4.97
C VAL A 55 -11.52 0.53 -4.19
N ALA A 56 -10.43 1.30 -4.16
CA ALA A 56 -9.22 0.98 -3.41
C ALA A 56 -9.52 0.86 -1.91
N LYS A 57 -10.30 1.80 -1.36
CA LYS A 57 -10.74 1.76 0.04
C LYS A 57 -11.53 0.50 0.35
N ILE A 58 -12.44 0.09 -0.54
CA ILE A 58 -13.21 -1.15 -0.38
C ILE A 58 -12.27 -2.35 -0.37
N LEU A 59 -11.41 -2.48 -1.38
CA LEU A 59 -10.46 -3.60 -1.51
C LEU A 59 -9.47 -3.67 -0.34
N TYR A 60 -9.00 -2.53 0.17
CA TYR A 60 -8.21 -2.41 1.40
C TYR A 60 -8.95 -3.03 2.59
N CYS A 61 -10.24 -2.70 2.77
CA CYS A 61 -11.06 -3.26 3.85
C CYS A 61 -11.27 -4.77 3.71
N ILE A 62 -11.31 -5.29 2.48
CA ILE A 62 -11.40 -6.73 2.22
C ILE A 62 -10.09 -7.42 2.62
N GLY A 63 -8.95 -6.81 2.32
CA GLY A 63 -7.62 -7.35 2.61
C GLY A 63 -7.31 -8.66 1.88
N ASP A 64 -8.00 -8.92 0.75
CA ASP A 64 -7.77 -10.15 -0.01
C ASP A 64 -6.51 -10.03 -0.88
N GLN A 65 -5.47 -10.79 -0.52
CA GLN A 65 -4.14 -10.76 -1.14
C GLN A 65 -4.18 -10.94 -2.67
N SER A 66 -5.21 -11.59 -3.23
CA SER A 66 -5.35 -11.72 -4.70
C SER A 66 -5.52 -10.38 -5.41
N SER A 67 -5.91 -9.33 -4.68
CA SER A 67 -6.08 -7.97 -5.19
C SER A 67 -4.75 -7.21 -5.34
N LEU A 68 -3.67 -7.66 -4.70
CA LEU A 68 -2.39 -6.95 -4.69
C LEU A 68 -1.88 -6.65 -6.11
N LYS A 69 -1.98 -7.62 -7.02
CA LYS A 69 -1.56 -7.42 -8.43
C LYS A 69 -2.31 -6.27 -9.10
N SER A 70 -3.60 -6.12 -8.81
CA SER A 70 -4.42 -5.03 -9.34
C SER A 70 -3.99 -3.67 -8.80
N PHE A 71 -3.63 -3.59 -7.51
CA PHE A 71 -3.06 -2.38 -6.91
C PHE A 71 -1.75 -1.99 -7.57
N ILE A 72 -0.81 -2.94 -7.73
CA ILE A 72 0.47 -2.67 -8.39
C ILE A 72 0.25 -2.16 -9.83
N ASN A 73 -0.69 -2.75 -10.57
CA ASN A 73 -1.05 -2.27 -11.91
C ASN A 73 -1.66 -0.86 -11.89
N ALA A 74 -2.58 -0.59 -10.96
CA ALA A 74 -3.23 0.71 -10.83
C ALA A 74 -2.24 1.82 -10.44
N ILE A 75 -1.26 1.52 -9.56
CA ILE A 75 -0.20 2.46 -9.20
C ILE A 75 0.69 2.77 -10.42
N LYS A 76 1.03 1.76 -11.23
CA LYS A 76 1.84 1.96 -12.45
C LYS A 76 1.11 2.76 -13.55
N SER A 77 -0.22 2.77 -13.52
CA SER A 77 -1.03 3.43 -14.54
C SER A 77 -0.72 4.93 -14.63
N PRO A 78 -0.68 5.54 -15.84
CA PRO A 78 -0.60 6.99 -15.95
C PRO A 78 -1.85 7.69 -15.40
N PHE A 79 -3.01 7.00 -15.35
CA PHE A 79 -4.25 7.58 -14.83
C PHE A 79 -4.23 7.80 -13.32
N SER A 80 -3.27 7.24 -12.59
CA SER A 80 -3.10 7.47 -11.16
C SER A 80 -2.11 8.57 -10.83
N LYS A 81 -1.49 9.22 -11.83
CA LYS A 81 -0.57 10.34 -11.61
C LYS A 81 -1.20 11.38 -10.67
N ASN A 82 -0.42 11.86 -9.70
CA ASN A 82 -0.84 12.76 -8.60
C ASN A 82 -1.77 12.16 -7.54
N HIS A 83 -2.32 10.95 -7.75
CA HIS A 83 -3.20 10.25 -6.80
C HIS A 83 -2.63 8.88 -6.35
N ARG A 84 -1.38 8.57 -6.71
CA ARG A 84 -0.73 7.28 -6.38
C ARG A 84 -0.57 7.05 -4.89
N GLY A 85 -0.33 8.12 -4.11
CA GLY A 85 -0.12 8.01 -2.68
C GLY A 85 -1.26 7.31 -1.95
N TYR A 86 -2.52 7.56 -2.32
CA TYR A 86 -3.67 6.89 -1.71
C TYR A 86 -3.74 5.39 -2.05
N LEU A 87 -3.45 5.03 -3.31
CA LEU A 87 -3.38 3.63 -3.74
C LEU A 87 -2.24 2.88 -3.06
N VAL A 88 -1.10 3.55 -2.88
CA VAL A 88 0.05 3.03 -2.13
C VAL A 88 -0.35 2.79 -0.68
N LEU A 89 -0.97 3.75 0.00
CA LEU A 89 -1.44 3.58 1.38
C LEU A 89 -2.34 2.35 1.53
N CYS A 90 -3.28 2.16 0.60
CA CYS A 90 -4.15 0.98 0.58
C CYS A 90 -3.40 -0.35 0.41
N CYS A 91 -2.12 -0.35 0.01
CA CYS A 91 -1.32 -1.56 -0.06
C CYS A 91 -0.89 -2.10 1.32
N GLU A 92 -1.02 -1.32 2.38
CA GLU A 92 -0.73 -1.74 3.77
C GLU A 92 -1.56 -2.97 4.20
N ALA A 93 -2.74 -3.17 3.60
CA ALA A 93 -3.56 -4.35 3.85
C ALA A 93 -2.99 -5.67 3.30
N PHE A 94 -1.92 -5.63 2.50
CA PHE A 94 -1.36 -6.79 1.80
C PHE A 94 0.10 -7.05 2.21
N ASP A 95 0.53 -8.30 2.09
CA ASP A 95 1.97 -8.58 2.15
C ASP A 95 2.63 -8.19 0.82
N CYS A 96 3.30 -7.04 0.83
CA CYS A 96 3.91 -6.44 -0.34
C CYS A 96 5.38 -6.86 -0.56
N SER A 97 5.93 -7.78 0.23
CA SER A 97 7.38 -8.10 0.21
C SER A 97 7.94 -8.48 -1.14
N ALA A 98 7.14 -9.14 -2.00
CA ALA A 98 7.56 -9.50 -3.35
C ALA A 98 7.85 -8.28 -4.25
N PHE A 99 7.34 -7.11 -3.87
CA PHE A 99 7.40 -5.86 -4.65
C PHE A 99 8.32 -4.80 -4.02
N LEU A 100 9.19 -5.14 -3.07
CA LEU A 100 10.10 -4.18 -2.42
C LEU A 100 10.76 -3.22 -3.43
N LEU A 101 11.44 -3.75 -4.44
CA LEU A 101 12.15 -2.92 -5.42
C LEU A 101 11.21 -2.00 -6.22
N PHE A 102 9.96 -2.41 -6.46
CA PHE A 102 8.98 -1.53 -7.09
C PHE A 102 8.63 -0.34 -6.20
N PHE A 103 8.44 -0.58 -4.90
CA PHE A 103 8.20 0.49 -3.92
C PHE A 103 9.43 1.40 -3.78
N ILE A 104 10.65 0.86 -3.83
CA ILE A 104 11.87 1.69 -3.87
C ILE A 104 11.87 2.61 -5.09
N GLU A 105 11.50 2.15 -6.30
CA GLU A 105 11.40 3.06 -7.45
C GLU A 105 10.43 4.21 -7.21
N LEU A 106 9.28 3.95 -6.56
CA LEU A 106 8.32 5.00 -6.24
C LEU A 106 8.90 6.05 -5.29
N VAL A 107 9.66 5.63 -4.27
CA VAL A 107 10.36 6.55 -3.35
C VAL A 107 11.28 7.50 -4.13
N LEU A 108 11.99 6.99 -5.12
CA LEU A 108 12.95 7.78 -5.89
C LEU A 108 12.26 8.74 -6.87
N SER A 109 11.14 8.32 -7.48
CA SER A 109 10.50 9.07 -8.57
C SER A 109 9.33 9.97 -8.17
N GLU A 110 8.73 9.76 -7.00
CA GLU A 110 7.47 10.42 -6.61
C GLU A 110 7.67 11.49 -5.53
N ASN A 111 6.66 12.34 -5.34
CA ASN A 111 6.68 13.41 -4.35
C ASN A 111 6.74 12.91 -2.89
N TYR A 112 6.92 13.84 -1.96
CA TYR A 112 6.97 13.57 -0.52
C TYR A 112 5.77 12.74 -0.01
N TYR A 113 4.54 13.12 -0.38
CA TYR A 113 3.33 12.42 0.07
C TYR A 113 3.29 10.95 -0.37
N THR A 114 3.67 10.65 -1.61
CA THR A 114 3.71 9.26 -2.06
C THR A 114 4.84 8.51 -1.38
N THR A 115 6.00 9.15 -1.22
CA THR A 115 7.17 8.58 -0.54
C THR A 115 6.86 8.18 0.90
N SER A 116 6.15 9.03 1.65
CA SER A 116 5.77 8.71 3.04
C SER A 116 4.82 7.52 3.14
N ASN A 117 3.84 7.42 2.24
CA ASN A 117 2.98 6.25 2.17
C ASN A 117 3.76 4.98 1.79
N VAL A 118 4.73 5.08 0.88
CA VAL A 118 5.57 3.92 0.53
C VAL A 118 6.38 3.43 1.74
N MET A 119 6.94 4.34 2.54
CA MET A 119 7.68 3.98 3.75
C MET A 119 6.80 3.18 4.73
N LEU A 120 5.55 3.60 4.94
CA LEU A 120 4.60 2.87 5.79
C LEU A 120 4.38 1.44 5.28
N VAL A 121 4.12 1.29 3.97
CA VAL A 121 3.93 -0.03 3.35
C VAL A 121 5.17 -0.92 3.51
N ILE A 122 6.37 -0.39 3.28
CA ILE A 122 7.61 -1.16 3.42
C ILE A 122 7.82 -1.63 4.87
N LYS A 123 7.50 -0.78 5.86
CA LYS A 123 7.64 -1.13 7.28
C LYS A 123 6.68 -2.26 7.70
N GLU A 124 5.50 -2.34 7.09
CA GLU A 124 4.47 -3.36 7.34
C GLU A 124 4.66 -4.67 6.54
N MET A 125 5.63 -4.72 5.63
CA MET A 125 5.93 -5.94 4.86
C MET A 125 6.33 -7.10 5.79
N LYS A 126 5.61 -8.22 5.69
CA LYS A 126 5.74 -9.36 6.61
C LYS A 126 6.74 -10.40 6.11
N GLY A 127 6.84 -10.55 4.79
CA GLY A 127 7.75 -11.48 4.16
C GLY A 127 9.21 -11.05 4.25
N ARG A 128 10.13 -12.03 4.34
CA ARG A 128 11.57 -11.78 4.22
C ARG A 128 11.91 -11.35 2.80
N PHE A 129 12.69 -10.29 2.64
CA PHE A 129 13.24 -9.94 1.34
C PHE A 129 14.45 -10.82 1.03
N LYS A 130 14.68 -11.10 -0.26
CA LYS A 130 15.89 -11.80 -0.71
C LYS A 130 17.10 -10.88 -0.49
N LYS A 131 18.27 -11.45 -0.19
CA LYS A 131 19.53 -10.69 0.00
C LYS A 131 19.78 -9.68 -1.13
N ASN A 132 19.62 -10.11 -2.37
CA ASN A 132 19.80 -9.25 -3.55
C ASN A 132 18.76 -8.12 -3.67
N GLN A 133 17.60 -8.22 -3.02
CA GLN A 133 16.61 -7.14 -2.98
C GLN A 133 17.01 -6.08 -1.96
N TYR A 134 17.54 -6.48 -0.79
CA TYR A 134 18.11 -5.54 0.19
C TYR A 134 19.26 -4.75 -0.43
N GLU A 135 20.25 -5.44 -1.01
CA GLU A 135 21.44 -4.81 -1.59
C GLU A 135 21.06 -3.78 -2.65
N LYS A 136 20.21 -4.18 -3.62
CA LYS A 136 19.73 -3.26 -4.65
C LYS A 136 18.92 -2.10 -4.12
N ALA A 137 18.13 -2.29 -3.06
CA ALA A 137 17.34 -1.22 -2.46
C ALA A 137 18.27 -0.20 -1.78
N ILE A 138 19.21 -0.69 -0.96
CA ILE A 138 20.21 0.10 -0.24
C ILE A 138 21.06 0.90 -1.25
N ASP A 139 21.62 0.24 -2.27
CA ASP A 139 22.46 0.88 -3.29
C ASP A 139 21.73 2.04 -3.98
N LYS A 140 20.46 1.84 -4.34
CA LYS A 140 19.65 2.86 -5.00
C LYS A 140 19.37 4.06 -4.10
N LEU A 141 18.98 3.83 -2.85
CA LEU A 141 18.70 4.89 -1.89
C LEU A 141 19.99 5.68 -1.57
N SER A 142 21.10 4.99 -1.33
CA SER A 142 22.40 5.64 -1.08
C SER A 142 22.87 6.46 -2.28
N LEU A 143 22.76 5.93 -3.50
CA LEU A 143 23.11 6.66 -4.71
C LEU A 143 22.23 7.91 -4.89
N PHE A 144 20.93 7.78 -4.62
CA PHE A 144 20.00 8.90 -4.69
C PHE A 144 20.37 10.01 -3.72
N LEU A 145 20.61 9.68 -2.44
CA LEU A 145 21.01 10.66 -1.42
C LEU A 145 22.33 11.36 -1.75
N ASN A 146 23.30 10.62 -2.32
CA ASN A 146 24.58 11.20 -2.73
C ASN A 146 24.45 12.21 -3.88
N ASN A 147 23.52 11.96 -4.81
CA ASN A 147 23.36 12.77 -6.01
C ASN A 147 22.34 13.92 -5.87
N ASN A 148 21.43 13.83 -4.90
CA ASN A 148 20.32 14.78 -4.74
C ASN A 148 20.37 15.45 -3.37
N LYS A 149 21.44 16.22 -3.13
CA LYS A 149 21.59 16.98 -1.89
C LYS A 149 20.47 18.03 -1.78
N ASN A 150 19.85 18.15 -0.61
CA ASN A 150 18.73 19.05 -0.34
C ASN A 150 17.39 18.67 -0.99
N ASP A 151 17.20 17.39 -1.37
CA ASP A 151 15.88 16.91 -1.73
C ASP A 151 14.95 17.00 -0.51
N GLU A 152 13.71 17.48 -0.68
CA GLU A 152 12.74 17.60 0.41
C GLU A 152 12.39 16.26 1.08
N ARG A 153 12.68 15.14 0.41
CA ARG A 153 12.48 13.77 0.89
C ARG A 153 13.73 13.18 1.54
N GLU A 154 14.82 13.94 1.68
CA GLU A 154 16.11 13.43 2.16
C GLU A 154 15.97 12.68 3.50
N ASP A 155 15.31 13.28 4.48
CA ASP A 155 15.13 12.69 5.82
C ASP A 155 14.39 11.35 5.76
N ILE A 156 13.27 11.29 5.03
CA ILE A 156 12.48 10.06 4.96
C ILE A 156 13.18 8.96 4.16
N ILE A 157 14.00 9.32 3.17
CA ILE A 157 14.82 8.38 2.40
C ILE A 157 15.96 7.83 3.27
N ARG A 158 16.58 8.68 4.11
CA ARG A 158 17.60 8.26 5.09
C ARG A 158 17.02 7.28 6.11
N ASP A 159 15.86 7.59 6.69
CA ASP A 159 15.19 6.69 7.63
C ASP A 159 14.85 5.33 7.00
N LEU A 160 14.42 5.32 5.74
CA LEU A 160 14.14 4.08 5.00
C LEU A 160 15.42 3.28 4.74
N LEU A 161 16.51 3.95 4.38
CA LEU A 161 17.82 3.32 4.18
C LEU A 161 18.29 2.64 5.48
N ASP A 162 18.25 3.36 6.59
CA ASP A 162 18.67 2.86 7.91
C ASP A 162 17.82 1.63 8.31
N PHE A 163 16.50 1.71 8.16
CA PHE A 163 15.59 0.59 8.39
C PHE A 163 15.97 -0.66 7.58
N LEU A 164 16.29 -0.49 6.29
CA LEU A 164 16.65 -1.62 5.41
C LEU A 164 18.00 -2.23 5.78
N VAL A 165 18.98 -1.40 6.17
CA VAL A 165 20.30 -1.85 6.64
C VAL A 165 20.16 -2.67 7.93
N GLU A 166 19.40 -2.17 8.91
CA GLU A 166 19.14 -2.88 10.17
C GLU A 166 18.44 -4.23 9.94
N LYS A 167 17.42 -4.25 9.08
CA LYS A 167 16.70 -5.47 8.70
C LYS A 167 17.61 -6.48 7.99
N GLN A 168 18.49 -6.03 7.09
CA GLN A 168 19.46 -6.90 6.41
C GLN A 168 20.44 -7.53 7.39
N GLN A 169 20.97 -6.77 8.34
CA GLN A 169 21.88 -7.28 9.37
C GLN A 169 21.19 -8.31 10.29
N THR A 170 19.94 -8.05 10.67
CA THR A 170 19.13 -8.99 11.46
C THR A 170 18.87 -10.29 10.69
N PHE A 171 18.68 -10.21 9.38
CA PHE A 171 18.55 -11.39 8.52
C PHE A 171 19.84 -12.21 8.49
N LEU A 172 21.00 -11.57 8.31
CA LEU A 172 22.30 -12.26 8.26
C LEU A 172 22.71 -12.91 9.59
N LYS A 173 22.22 -12.40 10.73
CA LYS A 173 22.51 -12.97 12.06
C LYS A 173 21.63 -14.19 12.41
N ASN A 174 20.47 -14.34 11.78
CA ASN A 174 19.44 -15.31 12.15
C ASN A 174 19.16 -16.38 11.07
N GLY A 175 19.92 -16.40 9.98
CA GLY A 175 19.77 -17.34 8.86
C GLY A 175 21.07 -18.09 8.60
#